data_AF-A0A352A6R5-F1
#
_entry.id   AF-A0A352A6R5-F1
#
_cell.length_a   1.000
_cell.length_b   1.000
_cell.length_c   1.000
_cell.angle_alpha   90.00
_cell.angle_beta   90.00
_cell.angle_gamma   90.00
#
_symmetry.space_group_name_H-M   'P 1'
#
loop_
_entity.id
_entity.type
_entity.pdbx_description
1 polymer ?
#
loop_
_entity_poly.entity_id
_entity_poly.type
_entity_poly.pdbx_seq_one_letter_code
_entity_poly.pdbx_strand_id
1 'polypeptide(L)'
;MKYVRIDKILPDDLVKEIQKYIQGEYVYIPCLPEKRKRWGEKSKSRDSLKDRNEKILNQYIGGQSISNLAEEFFLSHSSIKKIVYNKDK
;
A
#
# COMPACT_ATOMS: atom_id res chain seq x y z
N MET A 1 6.84 2.92 12.60
CA MET A 1 5.95 2.69 13.76
C MET A 1 6.73 3.06 15.00
N LYS A 2 6.10 3.70 16.00
CA LYS A 2 6.79 3.98 17.26
C LYS A 2 6.97 2.66 18.01
N TYR A 3 8.15 2.44 18.57
CA TYR A 3 8.40 1.30 19.45
C TYR A 3 7.48 1.37 20.67
N VAL A 4 6.86 0.25 21.00
CA VAL A 4 5.98 0.11 22.17
C VAL A 4 6.43 -1.12 22.92
N ARG A 5 6.67 -0.96 24.23
CA ARG A 5 7.03 -2.08 25.08
C ARG A 5 5.77 -2.79 25.58
N ILE A 6 5.79 -4.12 25.56
CA ILE A 6 4.63 -4.96 25.87
C ILE A 6 4.20 -4.84 27.35
N ASP A 7 5.16 -4.68 28.25
CA ASP A 7 4.98 -4.45 29.70
C ASP A 7 4.24 -3.14 30.02
N LYS A 8 4.21 -2.20 29.07
CA LYS A 8 3.50 -0.92 29.23
C LYS A 8 2.07 -0.93 28.71
N ILE A 9 1.66 -1.98 27.99
CA ILE A 9 0.37 -2.02 27.27
C ILE A 9 -0.49 -3.23 27.62
N LEU A 10 0.11 -4.35 28.02
CA LEU A 10 -0.61 -5.56 28.38
C LEU A 10 -0.61 -5.76 29.90
N PRO A 11 -1.65 -6.40 30.46
CA PRO A 11 -1.64 -6.83 31.86
C PRO A 11 -0.50 -7.81 32.15
N ASP A 12 0.05 -7.76 33.36
CA ASP A 12 1.19 -8.58 33.79
C ASP A 12 0.95 -10.08 33.58
N ASP A 13 -0.25 -10.58 33.87
CA ASP A 13 -0.57 -12.00 33.74
C ASP A 13 -0.50 -12.48 32.29
N LEU A 14 -0.90 -11.62 31.34
CA LEU A 14 -0.79 -11.93 29.91
C LEU A 14 0.67 -11.90 29.44
N VAL A 15 1.48 -10.97 29.96
CA VAL A 15 2.92 -10.93 29.67
C VAL A 15 3.60 -12.21 30.17
N LYS A 16 3.28 -12.66 31.40
CA LYS A 16 3.79 -13.92 31.95
C LYS A 16 3.39 -15.12 31.11
N GLU A 17 2.17 -15.13 30.57
CA GLU A 17 1.71 -16.21 29.70
C GLU A 17 2.51 -16.26 28.40
N ILE A 18 2.71 -15.12 27.74
CA ILE A 18 3.53 -15.02 26.51
C ILE A 18 4.97 -15.49 26.78
N GLN A 19 5.54 -15.12 27.93
CA GLN A 19 6.90 -15.51 28.32
C GLN A 19 7.09 -17.03 28.46
N LYS A 20 6.02 -17.83 28.63
CA LYS A 20 6.14 -19.30 28.59
C LYS A 20 6.50 -19.82 27.20
N TYR A 21 6.20 -19.07 26.15
CA TYR A 21 6.42 -19.46 24.76
C TYR A 21 7.61 -18.76 24.12
N ILE A 22 7.88 -17.49 24.49
CA ILE A 22 8.93 -16.69 23.88
C ILE A 22 9.44 -15.58 24.84
N GLN A 23 10.76 -15.40 24.93
CA GLN A 23 11.39 -14.41 25.80
C GLN A 23 12.55 -13.72 25.08
N GLY A 24 12.73 -12.42 25.29
CA GLY A 24 13.86 -11.66 24.74
C GLY A 24 13.77 -11.33 23.24
N GLU A 25 12.69 -11.75 22.56
CA GLU A 25 12.54 -11.67 21.10
C GLU A 25 11.42 -10.72 20.66
N TYR A 26 11.45 -10.33 19.38
CA TYR A 26 10.39 -9.52 18.77
C TYR A 26 9.29 -10.39 18.18
N VAL A 27 8.03 -10.12 18.60
CA VAL A 27 6.84 -10.79 18.07
C VAL A 27 6.00 -9.82 17.27
N TYR A 28 5.69 -10.18 16.03
CA TYR A 28 4.72 -9.44 15.22
C TYR A 28 3.30 -9.88 15.58
N ILE A 29 2.47 -8.92 16.00
CA ILE A 29 1.04 -9.13 16.21
C ILE A 29 0.32 -8.66 14.94
N PRO A 30 -0.27 -9.57 14.14
CA PRO A 30 -0.99 -9.18 12.95
C PRO A 30 -2.20 -8.31 13.32
N CYS A 31 -2.44 -7.27 12.52
CA CYS A 31 -3.67 -6.50 12.64
C CYS A 31 -4.88 -7.39 12.33
N LEU A 32 -5.95 -7.20 13.11
CA LEU A 32 -7.26 -7.79 12.84
C LEU A 32 -7.68 -7.47 11.40
N PRO A 33 -8.27 -8.44 10.67
CA PRO A 33 -8.63 -8.27 9.26
C PRO A 33 -9.43 -7.00 8.97
N GLU A 34 -10.38 -6.67 9.84
CA GLU A 34 -11.25 -5.48 9.73
C GLU A 34 -10.50 -4.16 9.87
N LYS A 35 -9.38 -4.16 10.61
CA LYS A 35 -8.51 -3.00 10.81
C LYS A 35 -7.33 -2.98 9.85
N ARG A 36 -7.22 -3.97 8.95
CA ARG A 36 -6.19 -3.96 7.90
C ARG A 36 -6.53 -2.86 6.91
N LYS A 37 -5.77 -1.78 6.99
CA LYS A 37 -5.79 -0.74 5.97
C LYS A 37 -5.42 -1.33 4.63
N ARG A 38 -6.10 -0.90 3.57
CA ARG A 38 -5.75 -1.31 2.21
C ARG A 38 -4.38 -0.75 1.86
N TRP A 39 -3.63 -1.48 1.02
CA TRP A 39 -2.31 -1.04 0.56
C TRP A 39 -2.38 0.37 -0.02
N GLY A 40 -1.63 1.31 0.57
CA GLY A 40 -1.51 2.72 0.18
C GLY A 40 -2.55 3.68 0.79
N GLU A 41 -3.41 3.21 1.71
CA GLU A 41 -4.40 4.06 2.42
C GLU A 41 -3.74 4.98 3.47
N LYS A 42 -2.61 4.58 4.09
CA LYS A 42 -1.88 5.45 5.02
C LYS A 42 -1.09 6.57 4.35
N SER A 43 -0.62 6.36 3.12
CA SER A 43 0.30 7.26 2.43
C SER A 43 -0.37 8.14 1.37
N LYS A 44 -1.70 8.05 1.21
CA LYS A 44 -2.47 8.64 0.08
C LYS A 44 -1.94 8.25 -1.31
N SER A 45 -1.03 7.27 -1.37
CA SER A 45 -0.38 6.86 -2.61
C SER A 45 -1.40 6.25 -3.57
N ARG A 46 -2.44 5.58 -3.06
CA ARG A 46 -3.55 5.08 -3.88
C ARG A 46 -4.23 6.20 -4.66
N ASP A 47 -4.55 7.30 -3.99
CA ASP A 47 -5.31 8.41 -4.59
C ASP A 47 -4.45 9.08 -5.65
N SER A 48 -3.18 9.38 -5.32
CA SER A 48 -2.24 9.96 -6.30
C SER A 48 -2.01 9.08 -7.54
N LEU A 49 -2.01 7.75 -7.36
CA LEU A 49 -1.89 6.81 -8.48
C LEU A 49 -3.16 6.79 -9.33
N LYS A 50 -4.33 6.89 -8.69
CA LYS A 50 -5.61 6.94 -9.38
C LYS A 50 -5.72 8.21 -10.22
N ASP A 51 -5.46 9.37 -9.63
CA ASP A 51 -5.50 10.67 -10.32
C ASP A 51 -4.54 10.71 -11.51
N ARG A 52 -3.31 10.19 -11.32
CA ARG A 52 -2.33 10.09 -12.41
C ARG A 52 -2.83 9.17 -13.53
N ASN A 53 -3.38 8.02 -13.18
CA ASN A 53 -3.87 7.06 -14.18
C ASN A 53 -5.07 7.60 -14.96
N GLU A 54 -5.98 8.33 -14.30
CA GLU A 54 -7.08 9.04 -14.97
C GLU A 54 -6.57 10.11 -15.93
N LYS A 55 -5.54 10.88 -15.54
CA LYS A 55 -4.90 11.85 -16.43
C LYS A 55 -4.28 11.20 -17.67
N ILE A 56 -3.55 10.10 -17.49
CA ILE A 56 -2.95 9.32 -18.59
C ILE A 56 -4.04 8.81 -19.55
N LEU A 57 -5.15 8.29 -19.01
CA LEU A 57 -6.25 7.80 -19.82
C LEU A 57 -6.91 8.93 -20.64
N ASN A 58 -7.18 10.08 -20.02
CA ASN A 58 -7.78 11.23 -20.70
C ASN A 58 -6.89 11.75 -21.83
N GLN A 59 -5.59 11.86 -21.60
CA GLN A 59 -4.63 12.26 -22.63
C GLN A 59 -4.50 11.24 -23.77
N TYR A 60 -4.56 9.94 -23.46
CA TYR A 60 -4.60 8.89 -24.48
C TYR A 60 -5.88 8.97 -25.34
N ILE A 61 -7.04 9.17 -24.72
CA ILE A 61 -8.32 9.38 -25.44
C ILE A 61 -8.25 10.66 -26.30
N GLY A 62 -7.52 11.67 -25.85
CA GLY A 62 -7.19 12.88 -26.61
C GLY A 62 -6.22 12.67 -27.78
N GLY A 63 -5.78 11.44 -28.06
CA GLY A 63 -4.95 11.08 -29.20
C GLY A 63 -3.44 11.02 -28.92
N GLN A 64 -3.00 11.18 -27.67
CA GLN A 64 -1.59 11.08 -27.32
C GLN A 64 -1.09 9.64 -27.44
N SER A 65 0.10 9.46 -28.05
CA SER A 65 0.67 8.12 -28.27
C SER A 65 1.17 7.50 -26.96
N ILE A 66 1.24 6.17 -26.92
CA ILE A 66 1.79 5.43 -25.77
C ILE A 66 3.24 5.83 -25.48
N SER A 67 4.05 6.11 -26.51
CA SER A 67 5.44 6.54 -26.32
C SER A 67 5.53 7.91 -25.66
N ASN A 68 4.70 8.87 -26.08
CA ASN A 68 4.72 10.22 -25.50
C ASN A 68 4.25 10.19 -24.03
N LEU A 69 3.25 9.36 -23.71
CA LEU A 69 2.78 9.16 -22.34
C LEU A 69 3.83 8.45 -21.48
N ALA A 70 4.57 7.50 -22.04
CA ALA A 70 5.64 6.81 -21.34
C ALA A 70 6.75 7.78 -20.92
N GLU A 71 7.11 8.69 -21.81
CA GLU A 71 8.08 9.75 -21.53
C GLU A 71 7.54 10.79 -20.53
N GLU A 72 6.33 11.32 -20.75
CA GLU A 72 5.73 12.37 -19.89
C GLU A 72 5.57 11.93 -18.43
N PHE A 73 5.16 10.68 -18.21
CA PHE A 73 4.91 10.15 -16.86
C PHE A 73 6.06 9.32 -16.30
N PHE A 74 7.17 9.20 -17.04
CA PHE A 74 8.33 8.37 -16.67
C PHE A 74 7.93 6.92 -16.36
N LEU A 75 7.10 6.35 -17.23
CA LEU A 75 6.57 5.00 -17.09
C LEU A 75 6.98 4.14 -18.27
N SER A 76 7.13 2.84 -18.05
CA SER A 76 7.35 1.92 -19.18
C SER A 76 6.12 1.89 -20.10
N HIS A 77 6.32 1.60 -21.38
CA HIS A 77 5.21 1.34 -22.33
C HIS A 77 4.25 0.27 -21.81
N SER A 78 4.75 -0.75 -21.10
CA SER A 78 3.92 -1.79 -20.51
C SER A 78 2.99 -1.26 -19.41
N SER A 79 3.47 -0.31 -18.61
CA SER A 79 2.70 0.37 -17.57
C SER A 79 1.64 1.27 -18.17
N ILE A 80 1.98 2.06 -19.19
CA ILE A 80 1.02 2.90 -19.91
C ILE A 80 -0.05 2.05 -20.57
N LYS A 81 0.32 0.96 -21.25
CA LYS A 81 -0.63 0.00 -21.83
C LYS A 81 -1.58 -0.57 -20.78
N LYS A 82 -1.07 -0.94 -19.60
CA LYS A 82 -1.92 -1.38 -18.49
C LYS A 82 -2.87 -0.28 -18.03
N ILE A 83 -2.45 0.98 -18.01
CA ILE A 83 -3.33 2.08 -17.57
C ILE A 83 -4.42 2.37 -18.62
N VAL A 84 -4.09 2.38 -19.91
CA VAL A 84 -5.01 2.79 -20.97
C VAL A 84 -5.89 1.66 -21.52
N TYR A 85 -5.46 0.39 -21.38
CA TYR A 85 -6.21 -0.77 -21.88
C TYR A 85 -6.91 -1.59 -20.79
N ASN A 86 -6.52 -1.42 -19.53
CA ASN A 86 -7.18 -2.14 -18.45
C ASN A 86 -8.45 -1.37 -18.06
N LYS A 87 -9.55 -1.65 -18.78
CA LYS A 87 -10.89 -1.42 -18.24
C LYS A 87 -11.05 -2.35 -17.05
N ASP A 88 -11.17 -1.80 -15.86
CA ASP A 88 -11.40 -2.58 -14.65
C ASP A 88 -12.58 -3.56 -14.87
N LYS A 89 -12.38 -4.77 -14.35
CA LYS A 89 -13.37 -5.86 -14.29
C LYS A 89 -14.42 -5.59 -13.22
#